data_AF-A0A443LFV1-F1
#
_entry.id   AF-A0A443LFV1-F1
#
_cell.length_a   1.000
_cell.length_b   1.000
_cell.length_c   1.000
_cell.angle_alpha   90.00
_cell.angle_beta   90.00
_cell.angle_gamma   90.00
#
_symmetry.space_group_name_H-M   'P 1'
#
loop_
_entity.id
_entity.type
_entity.pdbx_description
1 polymer ?
#
loop_
_entity_poly.entity_id
_entity_poly.type
_entity_poly.pdbx_seq_one_letter_code
_entity_poly.pdbx_strand_id
1 'polypeptide(L)'
;MEKAIKRKVILVSLPFLLLLLPILAFFSLFVGSNSSSDTDINTNTPQQQTAKVIWDRVLKEGGTKEGAAALLGNNQAESELQPSIIQSNATYNEAKAMDTTLGGYAFGLAQWDSGRRVNLLNYAKSQKKSWTDTNLQVEFMFEQDGTDSTLLKQLVKGTNVKQTTEDIMRKWERAGAVDSLPKRQGFAEYWYTFMTTGGDSGTGGGSGITPDIPSGWTLDKPINTSGYLATSYEYKQCTWFTWNRAKDFGITFGMYMGNGADWQHQAGYTVTTTPTLHSAVSFSGGQTVGGQWNADPVYGHVAFVEGIHSDGSVLISQSGTGFSAVYTFQVLTKAQASQLYYVIGK
;
A
#
# COMPACT_ATOMS: atom_id res chain seq x y z
N MET A 1 20.89 -15.56 -77.68
CA MET A 1 19.79 -14.62 -77.95
C MET A 1 18.88 -14.57 -76.74
N GLU A 2 18.52 -13.35 -76.37
CA GLU A 2 17.88 -12.90 -75.12
C GLU A 2 16.55 -13.55 -74.72
N LYS A 3 16.23 -13.42 -73.42
CA LYS A 3 14.99 -12.88 -72.80
C LYS A 3 14.67 -13.66 -71.51
N ALA A 4 14.00 -13.16 -70.48
CA ALA A 4 13.65 -11.83 -69.97
C ALA A 4 13.00 -12.07 -68.59
N ILE A 5 13.05 -11.07 -67.72
CA ILE A 5 12.45 -11.03 -66.37
C ILE A 5 10.91 -11.10 -66.42
N LYS A 6 10.26 -11.73 -65.42
CA LYS A 6 9.09 -11.18 -64.67
C LYS A 6 8.72 -12.02 -63.43
N ARG A 7 8.53 -11.31 -62.30
CA ARG A 7 8.11 -11.79 -60.96
C ARG A 7 6.65 -12.28 -60.94
N LYS A 8 6.30 -13.16 -59.99
CA LYS A 8 5.05 -13.12 -59.19
C LYS A 8 5.18 -13.96 -57.90
N VAL A 9 4.72 -13.38 -56.80
CA VAL A 9 4.68 -13.88 -55.42
C VAL A 9 3.41 -14.71 -55.21
N ILE A 10 3.48 -15.85 -54.50
CA ILE A 10 2.33 -16.43 -53.77
C ILE A 10 2.83 -17.00 -52.43
N LEU A 11 2.21 -16.53 -51.34
CA LEU A 11 2.33 -16.98 -49.95
C LEU A 11 1.84 -18.42 -49.77
N VAL A 12 2.52 -19.22 -48.94
CA VAL A 12 1.89 -20.32 -48.19
C VAL A 12 2.43 -20.32 -46.76
N SER A 13 1.47 -20.30 -45.83
CA SER A 13 1.56 -20.22 -44.37
C SER A 13 2.26 -21.42 -43.70
N LEU A 14 3.11 -21.15 -42.69
CA LEU A 14 3.65 -22.13 -41.75
C LEU A 14 2.67 -22.37 -40.57
N PRO A 15 2.49 -23.62 -40.09
CA PRO A 15 1.59 -23.91 -38.97
C PRO A 15 2.30 -23.71 -37.62
N PHE A 16 1.57 -23.08 -36.68
CA PHE A 16 1.94 -22.89 -35.29
C PHE A 16 1.64 -24.18 -34.51
N LEU A 17 2.67 -24.79 -33.91
CA LEU A 17 2.55 -25.95 -33.05
C LEU A 17 2.21 -25.48 -31.63
N LEU A 18 0.98 -25.72 -31.17
CA LEU A 18 0.56 -25.54 -29.78
C LEU A 18 1.25 -26.59 -28.89
N LEU A 19 2.09 -26.14 -27.97
CA LEU A 19 2.60 -26.92 -26.85
C LEU A 19 1.65 -26.73 -25.65
N LEU A 20 0.87 -27.77 -25.33
CA LEU A 20 0.14 -27.92 -24.08
C LEU A 20 1.14 -28.18 -22.94
N LEU A 21 1.08 -27.37 -21.87
CA LEU A 21 1.67 -27.68 -20.57
C LEU A 21 0.55 -27.98 -19.57
N PRO A 22 0.64 -29.06 -18.76
CA PRO A 22 -0.36 -29.40 -17.77
C PRO A 22 -0.19 -28.53 -16.51
N ILE A 23 -1.25 -27.80 -16.15
CA ILE A 23 -1.36 -27.10 -14.87
C ILE A 23 -1.65 -28.14 -13.79
N LEU A 24 -0.67 -28.44 -12.94
CA LEU A 24 -0.90 -29.15 -11.68
C LEU A 24 -1.61 -28.21 -10.70
N ALA A 25 -2.89 -28.46 -10.48
CA ALA A 25 -3.62 -27.93 -9.35
C ALA A 25 -3.21 -28.70 -8.08
N PHE A 26 -2.48 -28.04 -7.17
CA PHE A 26 -2.30 -28.51 -5.79
C PHE A 26 -3.32 -27.79 -4.91
N PHE A 27 -4.47 -28.42 -4.69
CA PHE A 27 -5.35 -28.11 -3.56
C PHE A 27 -4.86 -28.91 -2.36
N SER A 28 -4.11 -28.28 -1.46
CA SER A 28 -3.88 -28.84 -0.12
C SER A 28 -4.97 -28.32 0.81
N LEU A 29 -5.98 -29.17 1.03
CA LEU A 29 -6.90 -29.08 2.16
C LEU A 29 -6.09 -29.26 3.45
N PHE A 30 -6.04 -28.23 4.30
CA PHE A 30 -5.79 -28.39 5.72
C PHE A 30 -7.12 -28.15 6.45
N VAL A 31 -7.74 -29.24 6.90
CA VAL A 31 -8.79 -29.20 7.93
C VAL A 31 -8.07 -29.32 9.26
N GLY A 32 -8.07 -28.23 10.02
CA GLY A 32 -7.67 -28.19 11.42
C GLY A 32 -8.65 -27.30 12.15
N SER A 33 -9.72 -27.88 12.69
CA SER A 33 -10.65 -27.19 13.57
C SER A 33 -9.98 -26.92 14.90
N ASN A 34 -9.83 -25.65 15.27
CA ASN A 34 -9.72 -25.27 16.67
C ASN A 34 -10.38 -23.91 16.88
N SER A 35 -11.32 -23.89 17.82
CA SER A 35 -12.16 -22.75 18.17
C SER A 35 -11.37 -21.68 18.91
N SER A 36 -11.21 -20.52 18.28
CA SER A 36 -11.23 -19.22 18.96
C SER A 36 -12.03 -18.29 18.07
N SER A 37 -12.78 -17.36 18.66
CA SER A 37 -13.60 -16.37 17.97
C SER A 37 -12.75 -15.48 17.06
N ASP A 38 -12.39 -15.99 15.88
CA ASP A 38 -11.68 -15.24 14.85
C ASP A 38 -12.76 -14.52 14.06
N THR A 39 -12.88 -13.21 14.26
CA THR A 39 -13.56 -12.36 13.29
C THR A 39 -12.81 -12.56 11.97
N ASP A 40 -13.44 -13.16 10.96
CA ASP A 40 -12.82 -13.37 9.64
C ASP A 40 -12.31 -12.03 9.08
N ILE A 41 -11.01 -11.74 9.28
CA ILE A 41 -10.38 -10.51 8.80
C ILE A 41 -10.25 -10.64 7.28
N ASN A 42 -11.00 -9.81 6.54
CA ASN A 42 -10.95 -9.84 5.09
C ASN A 42 -9.59 -9.30 4.58
N THR A 43 -8.79 -10.14 3.92
CA THR A 43 -7.48 -9.78 3.37
C THR A 43 -7.51 -9.82 1.85
N ASN A 44 -7.55 -8.66 1.21
CA ASN A 44 -7.77 -8.50 -0.22
C ASN A 44 -6.46 -8.23 -1.00
N THR A 45 -5.34 -7.99 -0.31
CA THR A 45 -4.04 -7.74 -0.95
C THR A 45 -2.89 -8.56 -0.37
N PRO A 46 -1.78 -8.73 -1.12
CA PRO A 46 -0.58 -9.38 -0.60
C PRO A 46 -0.03 -8.73 0.67
N GLN A 47 -0.16 -7.40 0.80
CA GLN A 47 0.25 -6.67 2.00
C GLN A 47 -0.63 -7.04 3.20
N GLN A 48 -1.96 -7.05 3.03
CA GLN A 48 -2.91 -7.43 4.08
C GLN A 48 -2.77 -8.90 4.48
N GLN A 49 -2.52 -9.78 3.51
CA GLN A 49 -2.26 -11.20 3.77
C GLN A 49 -0.99 -11.39 4.61
N THR A 50 0.10 -10.71 4.24
CA THR A 50 1.33 -10.69 5.04
C THR A 50 1.08 -10.14 6.44
N ALA A 51 0.34 -9.03 6.54
CA ALA A 51 -0.01 -8.44 7.82
C ALA A 51 -0.78 -9.41 8.72
N LYS A 52 -1.74 -10.17 8.15
CA LYS A 52 -2.51 -11.18 8.88
C LYS A 52 -1.61 -12.31 9.40
N VAL A 53 -0.67 -12.80 8.60
CA VAL A 53 0.27 -13.84 9.06
C VAL A 53 1.09 -13.38 10.27
N ILE A 54 1.59 -12.13 10.24
CA ILE A 54 2.33 -11.54 11.37
C ILE A 54 1.41 -11.36 12.59
N TRP A 55 0.22 -10.80 12.37
CA TRP A 55 -0.78 -10.57 13.43
C TRP A 55 -1.14 -11.87 14.16
N ASP A 56 -1.52 -12.90 13.40
CA ASP A 56 -1.89 -14.21 13.95
C ASP A 56 -0.72 -14.85 14.69
N ARG A 57 0.51 -14.70 14.17
CA ARG A 57 1.71 -15.18 14.88
C ARG A 57 1.91 -14.46 16.21
N VAL A 58 1.80 -13.13 16.25
CA VAL A 58 1.96 -12.37 17.50
C VAL A 58 0.96 -12.82 18.56
N LEU A 59 -0.31 -12.99 18.18
CA LEU A 59 -1.34 -13.45 19.11
C LEU A 59 -1.06 -14.89 19.59
N LYS A 60 -0.57 -15.76 18.69
CA LYS A 60 -0.16 -17.14 19.04
C LYS A 60 0.97 -17.17 20.07
N GLU A 61 1.90 -16.21 20.04
CA GLU A 61 2.98 -16.08 21.03
C GLU A 61 2.52 -15.42 22.36
N GLY A 62 1.22 -15.17 22.52
CA GLY A 62 0.66 -14.48 23.68
C GLY A 62 0.95 -12.98 23.71
N GLY A 63 1.23 -12.39 22.54
CA GLY A 63 1.29 -10.94 22.36
C GLY A 63 -0.11 -10.30 22.39
N THR A 64 -0.13 -8.98 22.50
CA THR A 64 -1.37 -8.18 22.50
C THR A 64 -1.70 -7.72 21.09
N LYS A 65 -2.93 -7.22 20.89
CA LYS A 65 -3.34 -6.56 19.64
C LYS A 65 -2.50 -5.30 19.37
N GLU A 66 -2.16 -4.56 20.43
CA GLU A 66 -1.31 -3.39 20.35
C GLU A 66 0.12 -3.74 19.95
N GLY A 67 0.67 -4.83 20.48
CA GLY A 67 1.98 -5.35 20.10
C GLY A 67 2.02 -5.88 18.68
N ALA A 68 0.97 -6.56 18.23
CA ALA A 68 0.84 -7.01 16.85
C ALA A 68 0.81 -5.83 15.86
N ALA A 69 -0.02 -4.83 16.15
CA ALA A 69 -0.08 -3.58 15.40
C ALA A 69 1.27 -2.84 15.38
N ALA A 70 1.95 -2.76 16.52
CA ALA A 70 3.24 -2.11 16.65
C ALA A 70 4.34 -2.78 15.80
N LEU A 71 4.34 -4.12 15.75
CA LEU A 71 5.27 -4.87 14.89
C LEU A 71 4.96 -4.61 13.41
N LEU A 72 3.68 -4.65 13.02
CA LEU A 72 3.25 -4.35 11.65
C LEU A 72 3.64 -2.94 11.22
N GLY A 73 3.48 -1.94 12.09
CA GLY A 73 3.89 -0.57 11.81
C GLY A 73 5.39 -0.42 11.55
N ASN A 74 6.22 -1.19 12.26
CA ASN A 74 7.65 -1.26 11.99
C ASN A 74 7.95 -1.97 10.66
N ASN A 75 7.44 -3.18 10.45
CA ASN A 75 7.72 -3.93 9.22
C ASN A 75 7.18 -3.24 7.95
N GLN A 76 6.10 -2.47 8.04
CA GLN A 76 5.65 -1.63 6.94
C GLN A 76 6.62 -0.49 6.63
N ALA A 77 7.23 0.14 7.63
CA ALA A 77 8.24 1.15 7.39
C ALA A 77 9.55 0.55 6.83
N GLU A 78 9.89 -0.68 7.21
CA GLU A 78 11.09 -1.37 6.74
C GLU A 78 10.96 -1.88 5.29
N SER A 79 9.82 -2.46 4.94
CA SER A 79 9.68 -3.24 3.71
C SER A 79 8.34 -3.08 3.01
N GLU A 80 7.48 -2.19 3.49
CA GLU A 80 6.07 -2.11 3.08
C GLU A 80 5.33 -3.45 3.28
N LEU A 81 5.78 -4.29 4.22
CA LEU A 81 5.31 -5.67 4.43
C LEU A 81 5.48 -6.56 3.19
N GLN A 82 6.55 -6.32 2.41
CA GLN A 82 6.91 -7.13 1.27
C GLN A 82 8.11 -8.02 1.62
N PRO A 83 7.94 -9.36 1.72
CA PRO A 83 9.02 -10.25 2.14
C PRO A 83 10.16 -10.36 1.10
N SER A 84 9.94 -9.92 -0.14
CA SER A 84 10.94 -10.00 -1.21
C SER A 84 11.87 -8.79 -1.29
N ILE A 85 11.68 -7.75 -0.46
CA ILE A 85 12.47 -6.51 -0.57
C ILE A 85 13.91 -6.75 -0.13
N ILE A 86 14.84 -6.29 -0.96
CA ILE A 86 16.24 -6.08 -0.62
C ILE A 86 16.45 -4.57 -0.52
N GLN A 87 17.21 -4.12 0.47
CA GLN A 87 17.47 -2.71 0.74
C GLN A 87 17.81 -1.93 -0.54
N SER A 88 17.23 -0.73 -0.65
CA SER A 88 17.34 0.14 -1.83
C SER A 88 16.82 -0.50 -3.12
N ASN A 89 15.93 -1.49 -3.00
CA ASN A 89 15.38 -2.29 -4.10
C ASN A 89 16.46 -2.96 -4.97
N ALA A 90 17.58 -3.35 -4.34
CA ALA A 90 18.71 -3.93 -5.05
C ALA A 90 18.39 -5.33 -5.59
N THR A 91 19.05 -5.72 -6.68
CA THR A 91 18.95 -7.09 -7.19
C THR A 91 19.73 -8.07 -6.30
N TYR A 92 19.24 -9.30 -6.17
CA TYR A 92 19.90 -10.37 -5.43
C TYR A 92 21.31 -10.66 -5.94
N ASN A 93 22.26 -10.82 -5.02
CA ASN A 93 23.63 -11.22 -5.29
C ASN A 93 24.11 -12.18 -4.19
N GLU A 94 24.38 -13.45 -4.53
CA GLU A 94 24.70 -14.51 -3.56
C GLU A 94 25.91 -14.15 -2.68
N ALA A 95 26.98 -13.59 -3.27
CA ALA A 95 28.20 -13.27 -2.53
C ALA A 95 27.95 -12.19 -1.46
N LYS A 96 27.19 -11.15 -1.81
CA LYS A 96 26.77 -10.12 -0.84
C LYS A 96 25.76 -10.65 0.17
N ALA A 97 24.81 -11.46 -0.30
CA ALA A 97 23.74 -12.00 0.53
C ALA A 97 24.29 -12.89 1.65
N MET A 98 25.32 -13.69 1.35
CA MET A 98 25.95 -14.64 2.28
C MET A 98 27.13 -14.05 3.07
N ASP A 99 27.49 -12.77 2.88
CA ASP A 99 28.54 -12.10 3.66
C ASP A 99 27.97 -11.63 5.00
N THR A 100 28.46 -12.18 6.11
CA THR A 100 28.00 -11.85 7.47
C THR A 100 28.47 -10.47 7.95
N THR A 101 29.46 -9.88 7.30
CA THR A 101 30.10 -8.61 7.69
C THR A 101 29.59 -7.41 6.88
N LEU A 102 28.95 -7.67 5.74
CA LEU A 102 28.38 -6.63 4.88
C LEU A 102 27.10 -6.05 5.48
N GLY A 103 27.15 -4.77 5.84
CA GLY A 103 25.96 -3.96 6.12
C GLY A 103 25.44 -3.23 4.88
N GLY A 104 24.22 -2.71 4.96
CA GLY A 104 23.58 -1.93 3.89
C GLY A 104 23.00 -2.79 2.76
N TYR A 105 22.75 -4.07 3.02
CA TYR A 105 22.18 -4.99 2.05
C TYR A 105 21.10 -5.85 2.71
N ALA A 106 20.18 -5.19 3.42
CA ALA A 106 19.17 -5.82 4.27
C ALA A 106 18.02 -6.50 3.51
N PHE A 107 17.38 -7.52 4.10
CA PHE A 107 16.42 -8.41 3.43
C PHE A 107 15.09 -8.51 4.19
N GLY A 108 14.00 -8.61 3.43
CA GLY A 108 12.70 -9.08 3.90
C GLY A 108 11.97 -8.12 4.84
N LEU A 109 10.98 -8.68 5.55
CA LEU A 109 9.96 -7.96 6.31
C LEU A 109 10.53 -6.97 7.33
N ALA A 110 11.58 -7.37 8.04
CA ALA A 110 12.24 -6.59 9.07
C ALA A 110 13.58 -6.00 8.61
N GLN A 111 13.90 -6.07 7.31
CA GLN A 111 15.20 -5.64 6.78
C GLN A 111 16.36 -6.22 7.63
N TRP A 112 16.40 -7.55 7.76
CA TRP A 112 17.52 -8.23 8.41
C TRP A 112 18.80 -7.96 7.64
N ASP A 113 19.82 -7.43 8.32
CA ASP A 113 21.11 -7.08 7.74
C ASP A 113 22.26 -7.91 8.34
N SER A 114 23.42 -7.87 7.70
CA SER A 114 24.66 -8.52 8.15
C SER A 114 24.43 -10.00 8.55
N GLY A 115 24.86 -10.41 9.75
CA GLY A 115 24.68 -11.79 10.22
C GLY A 115 23.23 -12.28 10.27
N ARG A 116 22.26 -11.39 10.58
CA ARG A 116 20.83 -11.78 10.64
C ARG A 116 20.28 -12.14 9.26
N ARG A 117 20.70 -11.41 8.22
CA ARG A 117 20.41 -11.76 6.81
C ARG A 117 20.90 -13.16 6.49
N VAL A 118 22.17 -13.44 6.80
CA VAL A 118 22.80 -14.74 6.49
C VAL A 118 22.09 -15.87 7.23
N ASN A 119 21.69 -15.64 8.50
CA ASN A 119 20.92 -16.60 9.28
C ASN A 119 19.55 -16.89 8.64
N LEU A 120 18.82 -15.86 8.18
CA LEU A 120 17.56 -16.04 7.45
C LEU A 120 17.75 -16.90 6.19
N LEU A 121 18.77 -16.61 5.38
CA LEU A 121 19.05 -17.35 4.14
C LEU A 121 19.44 -18.81 4.42
N ASN A 122 20.25 -19.05 5.45
CA ASN A 122 20.60 -20.40 5.89
C ASN A 122 19.38 -21.16 6.42
N TYR A 123 18.52 -20.49 7.19
CA TYR A 123 17.27 -21.07 7.65
C TYR A 123 16.38 -21.45 6.46
N ALA A 124 16.20 -20.55 5.47
CA ALA A 124 15.46 -20.82 4.25
C ALA A 124 15.99 -22.04 3.49
N LYS A 125 17.31 -22.12 3.31
CA LYS A 125 17.99 -23.28 2.71
C LYS A 125 17.72 -24.57 3.50
N SER A 126 17.78 -24.53 4.84
CA SER A 126 17.51 -25.70 5.71
C SER A 126 16.07 -26.20 5.59
N GLN A 127 15.11 -25.29 5.41
CA GLN A 127 13.69 -25.60 5.23
C GLN A 127 13.33 -25.97 3.78
N LYS A 128 14.28 -25.88 2.84
CA LYS A 128 14.07 -26.05 1.40
C LYS A 128 12.93 -25.17 0.86
N LYS A 129 12.87 -23.93 1.35
CA LYS A 129 11.85 -22.93 1.00
C LYS A 129 12.52 -21.65 0.50
N SER A 130 11.78 -20.83 -0.25
CA SER A 130 12.27 -19.51 -0.66
C SER A 130 12.46 -18.63 0.57
N TRP A 131 13.53 -17.83 0.60
CA TRP A 131 13.70 -16.82 1.65
C TRP A 131 12.63 -15.72 1.57
N THR A 132 11.99 -15.54 0.41
CA THR A 132 10.90 -14.57 0.19
C THR A 132 9.53 -15.06 0.68
N ASP A 133 9.44 -16.27 1.23
CA ASP A 133 8.19 -16.81 1.76
C ASP A 133 7.80 -16.12 3.09
N THR A 134 6.59 -15.57 3.16
CA THR A 134 6.12 -14.84 4.34
C THR A 134 6.12 -15.71 5.59
N ASN A 135 5.59 -16.93 5.52
CA ASN A 135 5.51 -17.81 6.69
C ASN A 135 6.91 -18.20 7.20
N LEU A 136 7.86 -18.41 6.29
CA LEU A 136 9.24 -18.68 6.63
C LEU A 136 9.90 -17.50 7.35
N GLN A 137 9.72 -16.27 6.85
CA GLN A 137 10.29 -15.08 7.50
C GLN A 137 9.65 -14.83 8.87
N VAL A 138 8.35 -15.04 9.01
CA VAL A 138 7.65 -14.92 10.29
C VAL A 138 8.10 -16.01 11.28
N GLU A 139 8.30 -17.24 10.82
CA GLU A 139 8.88 -18.30 11.66
C GLU A 139 10.33 -17.96 12.09
N PHE A 140 11.12 -17.44 11.15
CA PHE A 140 12.48 -17.00 11.45
C PHE A 140 12.50 -15.91 12.53
N MET A 141 11.66 -14.88 12.34
CA MET A 141 11.50 -13.75 13.25
C MET A 141 11.21 -14.19 14.69
N PHE A 142 10.32 -15.18 14.87
CA PHE A 142 9.87 -15.60 16.18
C PHE A 142 10.62 -16.78 16.79
N GLU A 143 11.31 -17.63 16.03
CA GLU A 143 12.00 -18.80 16.61
C GLU A 143 13.48 -18.94 16.26
N GLN A 144 13.95 -18.32 15.17
CA GLN A 144 15.26 -18.67 14.60
C GLN A 144 16.26 -17.52 14.60
N ASP A 145 15.85 -16.33 15.04
CA ASP A 145 16.70 -15.14 15.18
C ASP A 145 17.33 -15.04 16.59
N GLY A 146 17.44 -16.17 17.29
CA GLY A 146 18.14 -16.30 18.57
C GLY A 146 17.59 -15.39 19.68
N THR A 147 18.46 -14.58 20.28
CA THR A 147 18.06 -13.66 21.35
C THR A 147 17.12 -12.56 20.86
N ASP A 148 17.16 -12.21 19.58
CA ASP A 148 16.25 -11.22 18.99
C ASP A 148 14.83 -11.76 18.91
N SER A 149 14.65 -13.05 18.62
CA SER A 149 13.34 -13.71 18.72
C SER A 149 12.79 -13.67 20.15
N THR A 150 13.65 -13.91 21.15
CA THR A 150 13.26 -13.85 22.57
C THR A 150 12.83 -12.44 22.97
N LEU A 151 13.59 -11.42 22.56
CA LEU A 151 13.27 -10.02 22.82
C LEU A 151 11.95 -9.63 22.15
N LEU A 152 11.73 -10.00 20.89
CA LEU A 152 10.51 -9.66 20.17
C LEU A 152 9.27 -10.22 20.90
N LYS A 153 9.30 -11.49 21.32
CA LYS A 153 8.21 -12.11 22.10
C LYS A 153 7.90 -11.38 23.40
N GLN A 154 8.86 -10.67 24.00
CA GLN A 154 8.63 -9.83 25.17
C GLN A 154 8.00 -8.49 24.78
N LEU A 155 8.52 -7.84 23.73
CA LEU A 155 8.06 -6.52 23.29
C LEU A 155 6.62 -6.54 22.78
N VAL A 156 6.21 -7.57 22.04
CA VAL A 156 4.85 -7.69 21.49
C VAL A 156 3.76 -7.91 22.56
N LYS A 157 4.13 -7.99 23.84
CA LYS A 157 3.18 -8.02 24.98
C LYS A 157 2.81 -6.62 25.48
N GLY A 158 3.39 -5.57 24.92
CA GLY A 158 3.08 -4.19 25.31
C GLY A 158 1.64 -3.79 24.98
N THR A 159 1.03 -2.94 25.80
CA THR A 159 -0.40 -2.56 25.70
C THR A 159 -0.62 -1.12 25.22
N ASN A 160 0.45 -0.42 24.83
CA ASN A 160 0.38 0.94 24.30
C ASN A 160 0.99 0.96 22.90
N VAL A 161 0.15 1.10 21.87
CA VAL A 161 0.57 1.02 20.46
C VAL A 161 1.77 1.92 20.17
N LYS A 162 1.76 3.18 20.62
CA LYS A 162 2.83 4.15 20.33
C LYS A 162 4.15 3.79 21.01
N GLN A 163 4.09 3.49 22.31
CA GLN A 163 5.28 3.12 23.08
C GLN A 163 5.86 1.78 22.62
N THR A 164 5.00 0.79 22.37
CA THR A 164 5.45 -0.52 21.88
C THR A 164 6.04 -0.43 20.48
N THR A 165 5.50 0.43 19.60
CA THR A 165 6.09 0.70 18.28
C THR A 165 7.50 1.27 18.41
N GLU A 166 7.69 2.25 19.31
CA GLU A 166 9.01 2.83 19.58
C GLU A 166 9.97 1.81 20.19
N ASP A 167 9.51 1.00 21.13
CA ASP A 167 10.32 -0.03 21.77
C ASP A 167 10.80 -1.08 20.76
N ILE A 168 9.94 -1.55 19.86
CA ILE A 168 10.31 -2.46 18.78
C ILE A 168 11.34 -1.79 17.86
N MET A 169 11.07 -0.55 17.42
CA MET A 169 11.97 0.21 16.54
C MET A 169 13.37 0.37 17.15
N ARG A 170 13.46 0.72 18.43
CA ARG A 170 14.73 1.05 19.09
C ARG A 170 15.47 -0.19 19.58
N LYS A 171 14.75 -1.17 20.14
CA LYS A 171 15.37 -2.29 20.85
C LYS A 171 15.56 -3.50 19.95
N TRP A 172 14.59 -3.80 19.09
CA TRP A 172 14.64 -4.98 18.22
C TRP A 172 15.18 -4.66 16.83
N GLU A 173 14.62 -3.65 16.14
CA GLU A 173 15.16 -3.21 14.84
C GLU A 173 16.49 -2.49 14.98
N ARG A 174 16.71 -1.83 16.12
CA ARG A 174 17.89 -0.97 16.37
C ARG A 174 18.04 0.10 15.29
N ALA A 175 16.91 0.63 14.81
CA ALA A 175 16.90 1.65 13.77
C ALA A 175 17.66 2.90 14.24
N GLY A 176 18.68 3.29 13.47
CA GLY A 176 19.52 4.45 13.81
C GLY A 176 18.80 5.80 13.64
N ALA A 177 17.75 5.84 12.80
CA ALA A 177 17.01 7.07 12.48
C ALA A 177 15.68 7.13 13.25
N VAL A 178 15.58 8.08 14.18
CA VAL A 178 14.37 8.30 15.00
C VAL A 178 13.26 9.03 14.26
N ASP A 179 13.58 9.73 13.18
CA ASP A 179 12.63 10.53 12.40
C ASP A 179 11.55 9.67 11.72
N SER A 180 11.79 8.35 11.60
CA SER A 180 10.80 7.40 11.10
C SER A 180 9.74 7.00 12.14
N LEU A 181 9.91 7.37 13.42
CA LEU A 181 9.02 6.94 14.50
C LEU A 181 7.57 7.40 14.30
N PRO A 182 7.25 8.67 13.99
CA PRO A 182 5.87 9.08 13.76
C PRO A 182 5.20 8.30 12.61
N LYS A 183 5.95 8.00 11.55
CA LYS A 183 5.47 7.20 10.41
C LYS A 183 5.12 5.77 10.83
N ARG A 184 6.00 5.11 11.60
CA ARG A 184 5.76 3.76 12.14
C ARG A 184 4.57 3.72 13.08
N GLN A 185 4.43 4.72 13.94
CA GLN A 185 3.29 4.82 14.86
C GLN A 185 1.96 5.00 14.09
N GLY A 186 1.96 5.82 13.04
CA GLY A 186 0.80 5.97 12.16
C GLY A 186 0.41 4.67 11.45
N PHE A 187 1.38 3.89 10.96
CA PHE A 187 1.13 2.56 10.41
C PHE A 187 0.60 1.57 11.47
N ALA A 188 1.14 1.60 12.68
CA ALA A 188 0.69 0.75 13.77
C ALA A 188 -0.79 1.04 14.13
N GLU A 189 -1.16 2.31 14.29
CA GLU A 189 -2.56 2.70 14.54
C GLU A 189 -3.51 2.24 13.43
N TYR A 190 -3.07 2.33 12.17
CA TYR A 190 -3.83 1.79 11.03
C TYR A 190 -4.05 0.28 11.15
N TRP A 191 -2.99 -0.50 11.36
CA TRP A 191 -3.11 -1.96 11.44
C TRP A 191 -3.90 -2.43 12.66
N TYR A 192 -3.79 -1.73 13.79
CA TYR A 192 -4.63 -1.98 14.94
C TYR A 192 -6.10 -1.86 14.56
N THR A 193 -6.47 -0.75 13.91
CA THR A 193 -7.85 -0.51 13.48
C THR A 193 -8.30 -1.55 12.46
N PHE A 194 -7.51 -1.79 11.40
CA PHE A 194 -7.81 -2.76 10.36
C PHE A 194 -8.06 -4.17 10.93
N MET A 195 -7.17 -4.66 11.78
CA MET A 195 -7.24 -6.03 12.29
C MET A 195 -8.31 -6.23 13.37
N THR A 196 -8.66 -5.18 14.11
CA THR A 196 -9.68 -5.26 15.17
C THR A 196 -11.10 -5.01 14.69
N THR A 197 -11.26 -4.45 13.49
CA THR A 197 -12.56 -4.15 12.88
C THR A 197 -12.94 -5.12 11.75
N GLY A 198 -12.19 -6.21 11.56
CA GLY A 198 -12.52 -7.26 10.58
C GLY A 198 -11.95 -7.05 9.18
N GLY A 199 -10.90 -6.24 9.04
CA GLY A 199 -10.36 -5.82 7.74
C GLY A 199 -11.33 -4.90 6.99
N ASP A 200 -11.00 -4.54 5.74
CA ASP A 200 -11.95 -3.88 4.84
C ASP A 200 -13.06 -4.88 4.50
N SER A 201 -14.01 -4.99 5.42
CA SER A 201 -15.26 -5.69 5.23
C SER A 201 -15.98 -4.94 4.13
N GLY A 202 -15.95 -5.47 2.89
CA GLY A 202 -16.66 -4.95 1.71
C GLY A 202 -18.19 -4.94 1.84
N THR A 203 -18.70 -4.99 3.06
CA THR A 203 -20.07 -4.80 3.48
C THR A 203 -20.00 -4.16 4.86
N GLY A 204 -20.25 -2.84 4.89
CA GLY A 204 -20.62 -2.03 6.05
C GLY A 204 -20.02 -2.40 7.41
N GLY A 205 -19.09 -1.58 7.89
CA GLY A 205 -18.80 -1.47 9.32
C GLY A 205 -17.35 -1.65 9.75
N GLY A 206 -16.39 -0.99 9.08
CA GLY A 206 -15.12 -0.67 9.70
C GLY A 206 -15.24 0.65 10.46
N SER A 207 -14.84 0.70 11.73
CA SER A 207 -14.76 1.95 12.51
C SER A 207 -13.53 2.78 12.13
N GLY A 208 -13.25 2.88 10.83
CA GLY A 208 -12.84 4.13 10.19
C GLY A 208 -14.03 4.51 9.32
N ILE A 209 -14.82 5.49 9.78
CA ILE A 209 -16.12 5.87 9.19
C ILE A 209 -16.00 5.81 7.67
N THR A 210 -16.60 4.80 7.03
CA THR A 210 -16.84 4.86 5.58
C THR A 210 -17.70 6.09 5.40
N PRO A 211 -17.17 7.16 4.79
CA PRO A 211 -17.91 8.40 4.72
C PRO A 211 -19.18 8.13 3.95
N ASP A 212 -20.32 8.47 4.55
CA ASP A 212 -21.58 8.40 3.82
C ASP A 212 -21.47 9.33 2.61
N ILE A 213 -21.88 8.81 1.45
CA ILE A 213 -22.03 9.64 0.26
C ILE A 213 -23.03 10.75 0.62
N PRO A 214 -22.69 12.03 0.41
CA PRO A 214 -23.60 13.13 0.73
C PRO A 214 -24.99 12.91 0.11
N SER A 215 -26.04 13.22 0.87
CA SER A 215 -27.42 13.00 0.43
C SER A 215 -27.69 13.62 -0.94
N GLY A 216 -28.35 12.87 -1.81
CA GLY A 216 -28.66 13.28 -3.19
C GLY A 216 -27.53 13.04 -4.19
N TRP A 217 -26.41 12.44 -3.78
CA TRP A 217 -25.31 12.06 -4.67
C TRP A 217 -25.20 10.55 -4.83
N THR A 218 -24.64 10.14 -5.98
CA THR A 218 -24.27 8.76 -6.28
C THR A 218 -22.87 8.73 -6.86
N LEU A 219 -22.17 7.61 -6.69
CA LEU A 219 -20.87 7.39 -7.32
C LEU A 219 -21.03 6.51 -8.55
N ASP A 220 -20.32 6.84 -9.62
CA ASP A 220 -20.26 5.99 -10.82
C ASP A 220 -19.56 4.66 -10.54
N LYS A 221 -18.58 4.66 -9.63
CA LYS A 221 -17.87 3.47 -9.17
C LYS A 221 -17.74 3.49 -7.65
N PRO A 222 -17.93 2.36 -6.95
CA PRO A 222 -17.61 2.29 -5.53
C PRO A 222 -16.12 2.61 -5.32
N ILE A 223 -15.78 3.15 -4.15
CA ILE A 223 -14.39 3.38 -3.76
C ILE A 223 -13.93 2.16 -2.95
N ASN A 224 -12.93 1.46 -3.46
CA ASN A 224 -12.23 0.40 -2.74
C ASN A 224 -10.73 0.68 -2.75
N THR A 225 -10.21 1.15 -1.61
CA THR A 225 -8.81 1.52 -1.46
C THR A 225 -7.88 0.33 -1.25
N SER A 226 -8.41 -0.89 -1.07
CA SER A 226 -7.59 -2.05 -0.71
C SER A 226 -6.48 -2.31 -1.73
N GLY A 227 -6.75 -2.12 -3.02
CA GLY A 227 -5.80 -2.35 -4.13
C GLY A 227 -4.92 -1.14 -4.50
N TYR A 228 -5.02 -0.03 -3.77
CA TYR A 228 -4.31 1.20 -4.13
C TYR A 228 -2.81 1.08 -3.81
N LEU A 229 -1.97 1.41 -4.79
CA LEU A 229 -0.52 1.30 -4.68
C LEU A 229 0.05 2.54 -3.97
N ALA A 230 1.02 2.34 -3.08
CA ALA A 230 1.73 3.40 -2.36
C ALA A 230 3.19 3.58 -2.82
N THR A 231 3.50 3.20 -4.07
CA THR A 231 4.87 3.13 -4.59
C THR A 231 5.48 4.48 -4.95
N SER A 232 4.66 5.45 -5.33
CA SER A 232 5.12 6.78 -5.77
C SER A 232 4.55 7.93 -4.94
N TYR A 233 3.35 7.72 -4.40
CA TYR A 233 2.71 8.60 -3.44
C TYR A 233 2.42 7.82 -2.17
N GLU A 234 2.75 8.41 -1.03
CA GLU A 234 2.62 7.72 0.26
C GLU A 234 1.16 7.48 0.63
N TYR A 235 0.89 6.31 1.22
CA TYR A 235 -0.43 5.91 1.68
C TYR A 235 -1.14 7.02 2.48
N LYS A 236 -2.45 7.19 2.23
CA LYS A 236 -3.32 8.21 2.83
C LYS A 236 -3.00 9.67 2.47
N GLN A 237 -1.97 9.95 1.67
CA GLN A 237 -1.79 11.29 1.12
C GLN A 237 -2.89 11.61 0.10
N CYS A 238 -3.18 12.91 -0.07
CA CYS A 238 -4.16 13.39 -1.03
C CYS A 238 -3.80 12.99 -2.48
N THR A 239 -2.51 13.03 -2.80
CA THR A 239 -1.93 12.60 -4.07
C THR A 239 -2.03 11.10 -4.28
N TRP A 240 -1.78 10.28 -3.23
CA TRP A 240 -1.94 8.83 -3.29
C TRP A 240 -3.36 8.42 -3.64
N PHE A 241 -4.33 9.00 -2.94
CA PHE A 241 -5.72 8.65 -3.17
C PHE A 241 -6.18 9.09 -4.56
N THR A 242 -5.91 10.34 -4.95
CA THR A 242 -6.36 10.86 -6.26
C THR A 242 -5.69 10.11 -7.42
N TRP A 243 -4.39 9.81 -7.31
CA TRP A 243 -3.65 9.06 -8.34
C TRP A 243 -4.17 7.64 -8.52
N ASN A 244 -4.54 6.94 -7.43
CA ASN A 244 -5.11 5.61 -7.53
C ASN A 244 -6.58 5.64 -7.95
N ARG A 245 -7.39 6.56 -7.39
CA ARG A 245 -8.82 6.69 -7.71
C ARG A 245 -9.05 6.96 -9.19
N ALA A 246 -8.22 7.78 -9.82
CA ALA A 246 -8.28 8.03 -11.25
C ALA A 246 -8.18 6.75 -12.09
N LYS A 247 -7.38 5.77 -11.66
CA LYS A 247 -7.20 4.50 -12.38
C LYS A 247 -8.45 3.63 -12.39
N ASP A 248 -9.31 3.75 -11.37
CA ASP A 248 -10.61 3.08 -11.39
C ASP A 248 -11.42 3.49 -12.62
N PHE A 249 -11.21 4.70 -13.14
CA PHE A 249 -11.84 5.24 -14.33
C PHE A 249 -10.99 5.08 -15.61
N GLY A 250 -9.88 4.36 -15.54
CA GLY A 250 -8.94 4.23 -16.66
C GLY A 250 -8.13 5.50 -16.93
N ILE A 251 -8.15 6.46 -16.01
CA ILE A 251 -7.46 7.75 -16.14
C ILE A 251 -6.09 7.64 -15.49
N THR A 252 -5.09 8.20 -16.15
CA THR A 252 -3.71 8.16 -15.69
C THR A 252 -3.18 9.55 -15.32
N PHE A 253 -2.47 9.60 -14.18
CA PHE A 253 -1.67 10.72 -13.74
C PHE A 253 -0.21 10.26 -13.57
N GLY A 254 0.71 11.21 -13.65
CA GLY A 254 2.13 10.96 -13.52
C GLY A 254 2.45 10.48 -12.11
N MET A 255 3.37 9.54 -12.00
CA MET A 255 3.73 8.97 -10.70
C MET A 255 4.49 9.96 -9.80
N TYR A 256 5.05 11.04 -10.37
CA TYR A 256 5.87 12.06 -9.66
C TYR A 256 5.45 13.50 -9.98
N MET A 257 4.17 13.82 -9.87
CA MET A 257 3.61 15.17 -10.10
C MET A 257 3.82 16.15 -8.92
N GLY A 258 4.56 15.76 -7.87
CA GLY A 258 4.77 16.58 -6.68
C GLY A 258 3.59 16.54 -5.70
N ASN A 259 3.47 17.60 -4.91
CA ASN A 259 2.43 17.80 -3.89
C ASN A 259 1.10 18.22 -4.50
N GLY A 260 0.04 18.32 -3.69
CA GLY A 260 -1.30 18.63 -4.18
C GLY A 260 -1.41 19.94 -4.97
N ALA A 261 -0.72 21.00 -4.51
CA ALA A 261 -0.66 22.28 -5.23
C ALA A 261 0.12 22.23 -6.55
N ASP A 262 1.03 21.27 -6.72
CA ASP A 262 1.91 21.20 -7.89
C ASP A 262 1.19 20.65 -9.12
N TRP A 263 0.10 19.89 -8.92
CA TRP A 263 -0.61 19.21 -10.02
C TRP A 263 -1.19 20.18 -11.05
N GLN A 264 -1.69 21.36 -10.63
CA GLN A 264 -2.17 22.41 -11.54
C GLN A 264 -1.06 23.07 -12.37
N HIS A 265 0.22 22.81 -12.08
CA HIS A 265 1.38 23.36 -12.80
C HIS A 265 2.13 22.30 -13.63
N GLN A 266 1.66 21.06 -13.61
CA GLN A 266 2.37 19.96 -14.26
C GLN A 266 2.35 20.06 -15.79
N ALA A 267 3.54 19.98 -16.38
CA ALA A 267 3.70 20.00 -17.82
C ALA A 267 3.03 18.77 -18.47
N GLY A 268 2.34 19.00 -19.58
CA GLY A 268 1.74 17.94 -20.38
C GLY A 268 0.38 17.44 -19.88
N TYR A 269 -0.27 18.16 -18.95
CA TYR A 269 -1.69 17.99 -18.60
C TYR A 269 -2.49 19.22 -19.03
N THR A 270 -3.74 19.00 -19.42
CA THR A 270 -4.68 20.11 -19.64
C THR A 270 -5.23 20.54 -18.29
N VAL A 271 -5.14 21.84 -18.01
CA VAL A 271 -5.69 22.44 -16.80
C VAL A 271 -6.79 23.41 -17.20
N THR A 272 -7.94 23.33 -16.53
CA THR A 272 -9.11 24.18 -16.76
C THR A 272 -9.65 24.70 -15.44
N THR A 273 -10.37 25.82 -15.47
CA THR A 273 -11.13 26.34 -14.32
C THR A 273 -12.61 25.94 -14.36
N THR A 274 -13.01 25.18 -15.39
CA THR A 274 -14.36 24.61 -15.49
C THR A 274 -14.38 23.24 -14.82
N PRO A 275 -15.30 23.00 -13.86
CA PRO A 275 -15.46 21.68 -13.26
C PRO A 275 -15.58 20.60 -14.31
N THR A 276 -14.72 19.59 -14.23
CA THR A 276 -14.64 18.50 -15.20
C THR A 276 -14.77 17.17 -14.47
N LEU A 277 -15.72 16.35 -14.90
CA LEU A 277 -15.98 15.04 -14.28
C LEU A 277 -14.73 14.14 -14.39
N HIS A 278 -14.44 13.38 -13.33
CA HIS A 278 -13.29 12.47 -13.23
C HIS A 278 -11.91 13.14 -13.43
N SER A 279 -11.81 14.44 -13.20
CA SER A 279 -10.54 15.17 -13.14
C SER A 279 -10.01 15.25 -11.71
N ALA A 280 -8.73 15.63 -11.56
CA ALA A 280 -8.18 16.00 -10.27
C ALA A 280 -8.45 17.49 -10.00
N VAL A 281 -8.83 17.84 -8.77
CA VAL A 281 -8.97 19.24 -8.32
C VAL A 281 -7.74 19.58 -7.49
N SER A 282 -6.91 20.50 -7.98
CA SER A 282 -5.69 20.93 -7.30
C SER A 282 -5.92 22.26 -6.57
N PHE A 283 -5.56 22.29 -5.29
CA PHE A 283 -5.71 23.42 -4.40
C PHE A 283 -4.33 23.98 -4.07
N SER A 284 -4.16 25.29 -4.25
CA SER A 284 -2.94 25.99 -3.87
C SER A 284 -2.73 25.98 -2.36
N GLY A 285 -1.49 26.25 -1.93
CA GLY A 285 -1.16 26.32 -0.51
C GLY A 285 -2.08 27.27 0.27
N GLY A 286 -2.68 26.79 1.35
CA GLY A 286 -3.59 27.58 2.20
C GLY A 286 -4.98 27.84 1.61
N GLN A 287 -5.27 27.36 0.39
CA GLN A 287 -6.56 27.57 -0.25
C GLN A 287 -7.67 26.83 0.49
N THR A 288 -8.83 27.48 0.65
CA THR A 288 -9.99 26.88 1.33
C THR A 288 -10.62 25.77 0.49
N VAL A 289 -10.86 24.62 1.12
CA VAL A 289 -11.52 23.45 0.53
C VAL A 289 -12.97 23.41 1.00
N GLY A 290 -13.90 23.70 0.07
CA GLY A 290 -15.36 23.71 0.27
C GLY A 290 -15.85 24.56 1.44
N GLY A 291 -15.10 25.58 1.84
CA GLY A 291 -15.46 26.49 2.94
C GLY A 291 -15.32 25.90 4.35
N GLN A 292 -14.75 24.69 4.49
CA GLN A 292 -14.73 23.96 5.77
C GLN A 292 -13.35 23.97 6.43
N TRP A 293 -12.28 23.88 5.63
CA TRP A 293 -10.90 23.83 6.09
C TRP A 293 -9.97 24.37 5.00
N ASN A 294 -8.69 24.59 5.32
CA ASN A 294 -7.70 25.11 4.39
C ASN A 294 -6.66 24.04 4.05
N ALA A 295 -6.31 23.93 2.78
CA ALA A 295 -5.19 23.13 2.30
C ALA A 295 -3.89 23.48 3.05
N ASP A 296 -2.95 22.55 3.11
CA ASP A 296 -1.66 22.80 3.75
C ASP A 296 -1.01 24.06 3.14
N PRO A 297 -0.49 25.00 3.95
CA PRO A 297 0.04 26.27 3.46
C PRO A 297 1.26 26.12 2.53
N VAL A 298 2.00 25.02 2.63
CA VAL A 298 3.20 24.75 1.84
C VAL A 298 2.88 23.78 0.70
N TYR A 299 2.19 22.67 1.00
CA TYR A 299 2.02 21.56 0.05
C TYR A 299 0.73 21.62 -0.77
N GLY A 300 -0.25 22.42 -0.34
CA GLY A 300 -1.58 22.46 -0.93
C GLY A 300 -2.35 21.15 -0.74
N HIS A 301 -3.28 20.88 -1.66
CA HIS A 301 -4.12 19.68 -1.60
C HIS A 301 -4.57 19.23 -3.00
N VAL A 302 -4.96 17.97 -3.14
CA VAL A 302 -5.57 17.46 -4.38
C VAL A 302 -6.69 16.47 -4.07
N ALA A 303 -7.77 16.53 -4.84
CA ALA A 303 -8.94 15.67 -4.71
C ALA A 303 -9.39 15.13 -6.07
N PHE A 304 -10.28 14.14 -6.09
CA PHE A 304 -10.86 13.59 -7.31
C PHE A 304 -12.31 14.03 -7.49
N VAL A 305 -12.71 14.43 -8.70
CA VAL A 305 -14.10 14.81 -9.03
C VAL A 305 -14.93 13.55 -9.27
N GLU A 306 -15.81 13.23 -8.33
CA GLU A 306 -16.72 12.07 -8.42
C GLU A 306 -17.98 12.40 -9.22
N GLY A 307 -18.48 13.63 -9.15
CA GLY A 307 -19.75 14.00 -9.75
C GLY A 307 -19.92 15.51 -9.93
N ILE A 308 -20.75 15.90 -10.91
CA ILE A 308 -21.15 17.29 -11.15
C ILE A 308 -22.65 17.31 -11.42
N HIS A 309 -23.40 18.08 -10.63
CA HIS A 309 -24.84 18.27 -10.85
C HIS A 309 -25.12 19.42 -11.83
N SER A 310 -26.34 19.45 -12.36
CA SER A 310 -26.80 20.49 -13.30
C SER A 310 -26.81 21.91 -12.72
N ASP A 311 -26.89 22.05 -11.40
CA ASP A 311 -26.77 23.33 -10.69
C ASP A 311 -25.32 23.83 -10.59
N GLY A 312 -24.35 23.03 -11.05
CA GLY A 312 -22.92 23.30 -11.02
C GLY A 312 -22.24 22.97 -9.70
N SER A 313 -22.93 22.34 -8.75
CA SER A 313 -22.28 21.77 -7.57
C SER A 313 -21.43 20.56 -7.96
N VAL A 314 -20.37 20.31 -7.19
CA VAL A 314 -19.35 19.30 -7.48
C VAL A 314 -19.13 18.44 -6.26
N LEU A 315 -19.20 17.12 -6.41
CA LEU A 315 -18.77 16.18 -5.39
C LEU A 315 -17.31 15.81 -5.63
N ILE A 316 -16.49 15.99 -4.61
CA ILE A 316 -15.11 15.51 -4.59
C ILE A 316 -14.93 14.41 -3.55
N SER A 317 -14.08 13.44 -3.86
CA SER A 317 -13.52 12.48 -2.92
C SER A 317 -12.04 12.83 -2.66
N GLN A 318 -11.59 12.67 -1.41
CA GLN A 318 -10.26 13.12 -1.02
C GLN A 318 -9.70 12.30 0.15
N SER A 319 -8.38 12.23 0.24
CA SER A 319 -7.64 11.64 1.38
C SER A 319 -6.68 12.68 1.95
N GLY A 320 -6.19 12.44 3.16
CA GLY A 320 -5.17 13.25 3.81
C GLY A 320 -4.79 12.66 5.15
N THR A 321 -3.54 12.84 5.57
CA THR A 321 -3.05 12.35 6.86
C THR A 321 -3.83 12.93 8.05
N GLY A 322 -4.39 14.13 7.90
CA GLY A 322 -5.24 14.79 8.90
C GLY A 322 -6.71 14.35 8.96
N PHE A 323 -7.19 13.47 8.06
CA PHE A 323 -8.56 12.97 8.11
C PHE A 323 -8.71 11.73 9.01
N SER A 324 -9.87 11.59 9.64
CA SER A 324 -10.19 10.44 10.48
C SER A 324 -10.43 9.16 9.67
N ALA A 325 -10.97 9.28 8.46
CA ALA A 325 -11.17 8.19 7.51
C ALA A 325 -10.06 8.14 6.45
N VAL A 326 -9.96 7.00 5.74
CA VAL A 326 -8.99 6.81 4.63
C VAL A 326 -9.29 7.76 3.48
N TYR A 327 -10.56 8.03 3.23
CA TYR A 327 -11.01 9.09 2.34
C TYR A 327 -12.23 9.77 2.96
N THR A 328 -12.64 10.90 2.41
CA THR A 328 -13.88 11.62 2.76
C THR A 328 -14.47 12.25 1.51
N PHE A 329 -15.73 12.64 1.59
CA PHE A 329 -16.43 13.39 0.56
C PHE A 329 -16.60 14.85 0.96
N GLN A 330 -16.62 15.73 -0.04
CA GLN A 330 -17.01 17.11 0.16
C GLN A 330 -17.79 17.60 -1.05
N VAL A 331 -18.90 18.30 -0.79
CA VAL A 331 -19.67 18.96 -1.84
C VAL A 331 -19.22 20.42 -1.92
N LEU A 332 -18.86 20.84 -3.13
CA LEU A 332 -18.52 22.21 -3.46
C LEU A 332 -19.73 22.86 -4.14
N THR A 333 -20.07 24.07 -3.70
CA THR A 333 -21.02 24.91 -4.43
C THR A 333 -20.43 25.31 -5.79
N LYS A 334 -21.28 25.69 -6.75
CA LYS A 334 -20.84 26.23 -8.04
C LYS A 334 -19.83 27.38 -7.90
N ALA A 335 -20.08 28.29 -6.97
CA ALA A 335 -19.20 29.45 -6.74
C ALA A 335 -17.81 29.01 -6.25
N GLN A 336 -17.75 28.07 -5.30
CA GLN A 336 -16.49 27.50 -4.83
C GLN A 336 -15.78 26.73 -5.95
N ALA A 337 -16.51 25.87 -6.66
CA ALA A 337 -15.98 25.03 -7.73
C ALA A 337 -15.38 25.85 -8.88
N SER A 338 -15.96 27.02 -9.21
CA SER A 338 -15.47 27.90 -10.27
C SER A 338 -14.15 28.62 -9.98
N GLN A 339 -13.64 28.52 -8.74
CA GLN A 339 -12.38 29.16 -8.31
C GLN A 339 -11.19 28.19 -8.29
N LEU A 340 -11.39 26.95 -8.74
CA LEU A 340 -10.43 25.86 -8.62
C LEU A 340 -9.83 25.48 -9.97
N TYR A 341 -8.68 24.83 -9.92
CA TYR A 341 -8.01 24.28 -11.09
C TYR A 341 -8.25 22.77 -11.18
N TYR A 342 -8.76 22.34 -12.33
CA TYR A 342 -9.06 20.96 -12.67
C TYR A 342 -8.03 20.45 -13.65
N VAL A 343 -7.32 19.40 -13.26
CA VAL A 343 -6.25 18.76 -14.03
C VAL A 343 -6.82 17.51 -14.71
N ILE A 344 -6.88 17.52 -16.03
CA ILE A 344 -7.45 16.45 -16.84
C ILE A 344 -6.38 15.38 -17.06
N GLY A 345 -6.58 14.20 -16.49
CA GLY A 345 -5.70 13.03 -16.66
C GLY A 345 -5.77 12.44 -18.07
N LYS A 346 -4.84 11.55 -18.39
CA LYS A 346 -4.64 10.97 -19.73
C LYS A 346 -5.26 9.59 -19.89
#